data_AF-A0A9J6FMW6-F1
#
_entry.id   AF-A0A9J6FMW6-F1
#
_cell.length_a   1.000
_cell.length_b   1.000
_cell.length_c   1.000
_cell.angle_alpha   90.00
_cell.angle_beta   90.00
_cell.angle_gamma   90.00
#
_symmetry.space_group_name_H-M   'P 1'
#
loop_
_entity.id
_entity.type
_entity.pdbx_description
1 polymer ?
#
loop_
_entity_poly.entity_id
_entity_poly.type
_entity_poly.pdbx_seq_one_letter_code
_entity_poly.pdbx_strand_id
1 'polypeptide(L)'
;MLALTTLWVREHNRIAKKLACINPHWNDEMLFQVTKRIQEGRYQHIAFAEWLPWQLGPKAMDDYDLWVKATGRTTYDENLDGTLHNEFTAAHFRYAHANVDHDFWRFGDHAVTRFLFRIPPTPQGADLFAIDMQRGRDHGVRPYVDWVRHCRNITISDFADLKQVMPEEVAALYEELYE
;
A
#
# COMPACT_ATOMS: atom_id res chain seq x y z
N MET A 1 12.24 5.38 1.17
CA MET A 1 12.40 4.01 1.74
C MET A 1 13.50 3.89 2.79
N LEU A 2 14.80 4.11 2.48
CA LEU A 2 15.91 3.91 3.43
C LEU A 2 15.79 4.70 4.76
N ALA A 3 15.24 5.92 4.72
CA ALA A 3 15.06 6.74 5.92
C ALA A 3 14.10 6.08 6.92
N LEU A 4 12.97 5.54 6.45
CA LEU A 4 11.99 4.85 7.30
C LEU A 4 12.57 3.56 7.88
N THR A 5 13.28 2.76 7.08
CA THR A 5 13.95 1.56 7.57
C THR A 5 14.94 1.90 8.68
N THR A 6 15.75 2.96 8.48
CA THR A 6 16.70 3.43 9.49
C THR A 6 16.00 3.91 10.76
N LEU A 7 14.89 4.63 10.62
CA LEU A 7 14.07 5.11 11.74
C LEU A 7 13.56 3.94 12.59
N TRP A 8 13.00 2.91 11.95
CA TRP A 8 12.46 1.75 12.64
C TRP A 8 13.56 0.94 13.35
N VAL A 9 14.72 0.74 12.73
CA VAL A 9 15.86 0.08 13.38
C VAL A 9 16.35 0.87 14.61
N ARG A 10 16.46 2.20 14.49
CA ARG A 10 16.84 3.06 15.63
C ARG A 10 15.81 3.01 16.75
N GLU A 11 14.53 3.00 16.41
CA GLU A 11 13.45 2.91 17.39
C GLU A 11 13.44 1.57 18.12
N HIS A 12 13.70 0.47 17.42
CA HIS A 12 13.88 -0.86 18.02
C HIS A 12 14.99 -0.80 19.08
N ASN A 13 16.18 -0.34 18.70
CA ASN A 13 17.32 -0.25 19.61
C ASN A 13 17.05 0.69 20.80
N ARG A 14 16.28 1.75 20.60
CA ARG A 14 15.88 2.67 21.68
C ARG A 14 14.95 2.01 22.69
N ILE A 15 13.99 1.21 22.23
CA ILE A 15 13.06 0.47 23.10
C ILE A 15 13.78 -0.67 23.82
N ALA A 16 14.59 -1.47 23.12
CA ALA A 16 15.34 -2.57 23.71
C ALA A 16 16.26 -2.11 24.84
N LYS A 17 16.99 -1.00 24.65
CA LYS A 17 17.83 -0.39 25.72
C LYS A 17 17.01 0.00 26.96
N LYS A 18 15.83 0.58 26.77
CA LYS A 18 14.95 0.93 27.89
C LYS A 18 14.42 -0.32 28.61
N LEU A 19 14.03 -1.36 27.86
CA LEU A 19 13.57 -2.61 28.44
C LEU A 19 14.66 -3.35 29.21
N ALA A 20 15.91 -3.31 28.75
CA ALA A 20 17.06 -3.90 29.45
C ALA A 20 17.32 -3.22 30.81
N CYS A 21 17.17 -1.89 30.89
CA CYS A 21 17.29 -1.17 32.15
C CYS A 21 16.17 -1.53 33.15
N ILE A 22 14.94 -1.74 32.66
CA ILE A 22 13.77 -2.07 33.50
C ILE A 22 13.77 -3.55 33.89
N ASN A 23 14.22 -4.43 33.00
CA ASN A 23 14.27 -5.88 33.19
C ASN A 23 15.70 -6.41 33.00
N PRO A 24 16.61 -6.21 33.98
CA PRO A 24 18.01 -6.65 33.85
C PRO A 24 18.20 -8.17 33.75
N HIS A 25 17.16 -8.94 34.08
CA HIS A 25 17.15 -10.40 34.02
C HIS A 25 16.77 -10.95 32.64
N TRP A 26 16.30 -10.11 31.71
CA TRP A 26 15.99 -10.54 30.35
C TRP A 26 17.26 -10.76 29.54
N ASN A 27 17.30 -11.87 28.80
CA ASN A 27 18.32 -12.11 27.80
C ASN A 27 17.99 -11.37 26.49
N ASP A 28 18.95 -11.38 25.56
CA ASP A 28 18.84 -10.67 24.29
C ASP A 28 17.63 -11.12 23.45
N GLU A 29 17.30 -12.42 23.45
CA GLU A 29 16.16 -12.95 22.70
C GLU A 29 14.83 -12.40 23.23
N MET A 30 14.65 -12.39 24.56
CA MET A 30 13.45 -11.82 25.18
C MET A 30 13.35 -10.32 24.86
N LEU A 31 14.46 -9.58 24.97
CA LEU A 31 14.51 -8.15 24.64
C LEU A 31 14.12 -7.91 23.17
N PHE A 32 14.64 -8.71 22.25
CA PHE A 32 14.34 -8.61 20.83
C PHE A 32 12.85 -8.87 20.54
N GLN A 33 12.31 -10.00 21.00
CA GLN A 33 10.92 -10.38 20.70
C GLN A 33 9.90 -9.42 21.32
N VAL A 34 10.12 -8.99 22.57
CA VAL A 34 9.23 -8.01 23.21
C VAL A 34 9.31 -6.66 22.51
N THR A 35 10.51 -6.23 22.14
CA THR A 35 10.68 -4.98 21.39
C THR A 35 10.00 -5.04 20.02
N LYS A 36 10.19 -6.14 19.29
CA LYS A 36 9.54 -6.41 18.01
C LYS A 36 8.02 -6.33 18.15
N ARG A 37 7.44 -7.02 19.15
CA ARG A 37 5.99 -7.01 19.40
C ARG A 37 5.44 -5.60 19.67
N ILE A 38 6.16 -4.79 20.44
CA ILE A 38 5.77 -3.39 20.69
C ILE A 38 5.79 -2.58 19.39
N GLN A 39 6.82 -2.78 18.58
CA GLN A 39 6.98 -2.08 17.31
C GLN A 39 5.94 -2.48 16.27
N GLU A 40 5.59 -3.76 16.19
CA GLU A 40 4.47 -4.27 15.37
C GLU A 40 3.15 -3.62 15.78
N GLY A 41 2.86 -3.55 17.08
CA GLY A 41 1.66 -2.88 17.59
C GLY A 41 1.60 -1.40 17.25
N ARG A 42 2.73 -0.70 17.27
CA ARG A 42 2.80 0.72 16.84
C ARG A 42 2.57 0.87 15.34
N TYR A 43 3.17 -0.01 14.54
CA TYR A 43 2.98 0.02 13.09
C TYR A 43 1.50 -0.23 12.74
N GLN A 44 0.88 -1.23 13.37
CA GLN A 44 -0.55 -1.50 13.21
C GLN A 44 -1.41 -0.31 13.64
N HIS A 45 -1.09 0.36 14.76
CA HIS A 45 -1.82 1.56 15.17
C HIS A 45 -1.71 2.68 14.13
N ILE A 46 -0.51 2.99 13.64
CA ILE A 46 -0.32 4.02 12.59
C ILE A 46 -1.11 3.62 11.33
N ALA A 47 -1.05 2.35 10.93
CA ALA A 47 -1.76 1.86 9.75
C ALA A 47 -3.29 2.02 9.88
N PHE A 48 -3.89 1.54 10.98
CA PHE A 48 -5.35 1.49 11.13
C PHE A 48 -5.97 2.78 11.70
N ALA A 49 -5.29 3.48 12.60
CA ALA A 49 -5.83 4.69 13.23
C ALA A 49 -5.56 5.96 12.42
N GLU A 50 -4.47 6.00 11.64
CA GLU A 50 -4.02 7.24 10.99
C GLU A 50 -4.07 7.13 9.46
N TRP A 51 -3.51 6.06 8.89
CA TRP A 51 -3.36 5.96 7.43
C TRP A 51 -4.61 5.44 6.72
N LEU A 52 -5.17 4.29 7.13
CA LEU A 52 -6.35 3.68 6.49
C LEU A 52 -7.58 4.60 6.44
N PRO A 53 -7.93 5.38 7.50
CA PRO A 53 -9.08 6.27 7.44
C PRO A 53 -8.96 7.35 6.35
N TRP A 54 -7.75 7.84 6.13
CA TRP A 54 -7.48 8.82 5.07
C TRP A 54 -7.56 8.19 3.68
N GLN A 55 -7.15 6.93 3.54
CA GLN A 55 -7.15 6.24 2.25
C GLN A 55 -8.53 5.72 1.83
N LEU A 56 -9.24 5.07 2.74
CA LEU A 56 -10.51 4.40 2.44
C LEU A 56 -11.73 5.31 2.70
N GLY A 57 -11.57 6.32 3.56
CA GLY A 57 -12.66 7.17 4.01
C GLY A 57 -13.55 6.50 5.07
N PRO A 58 -14.38 7.28 5.77
CA PRO A 58 -15.14 6.81 6.94
C PRO A 58 -16.14 5.71 6.60
N LYS A 59 -16.81 5.79 5.43
CA LYS A 59 -17.80 4.79 5.02
C LYS A 59 -17.20 3.38 4.92
N ALA A 60 -16.05 3.23 4.26
CA ALA A 60 -15.41 1.93 4.14
C ALA A 60 -14.84 1.44 5.48
N MET A 61 -14.32 2.35 6.31
CA MET A 61 -13.89 2.00 7.67
C MET A 61 -15.04 1.43 8.51
N ASP A 62 -16.24 2.00 8.39
CA ASP A 62 -17.45 1.51 9.06
C ASP A 62 -17.95 0.18 8.46
N ASP A 63 -18.06 0.11 7.12
CA ASP A 63 -18.57 -1.07 6.41
C ASP A 63 -17.72 -2.33 6.68
N TYR A 64 -16.42 -2.17 6.99
CA TYR A 64 -15.48 -3.25 7.27
C TYR A 64 -15.02 -3.35 8.74
N ASP A 65 -15.60 -2.57 9.67
CA ASP A 65 -15.24 -2.53 11.10
C ASP A 65 -13.72 -2.39 11.36
N LEU A 66 -13.08 -1.43 10.68
CA LEU A 66 -11.62 -1.27 10.69
C LEU A 66 -11.12 -0.27 11.76
N TRP A 67 -12.03 0.36 12.51
CA TRP A 67 -11.66 1.37 13.50
C TRP A 67 -10.94 0.76 14.70
N VAL A 68 -9.85 1.41 15.12
CA VAL A 68 -9.15 1.02 16.35
C VAL A 68 -10.05 1.32 17.55
N LYS A 69 -10.34 0.29 18.35
CA LYS A 69 -11.15 0.41 19.55
C LYS A 69 -10.47 1.32 20.58
N ALA A 70 -11.22 2.26 21.15
CA ALA A 70 -10.74 3.16 22.20
C ALA A 70 -10.27 2.40 23.47
N THR A 71 -10.91 1.26 23.75
CA THR A 71 -10.57 0.39 24.87
C THR A 71 -10.80 -1.08 24.50
N GLY A 72 -10.05 -1.98 25.15
CA GLY A 72 -10.20 -3.42 24.97
C GLY A 72 -9.25 -4.00 23.91
N ARG A 73 -9.59 -5.17 23.38
CA ARG A 73 -8.83 -5.86 22.34
C ARG A 73 -9.76 -6.24 21.19
N THR A 74 -9.18 -6.33 19.99
CA THR A 74 -9.84 -7.04 18.88
C THR A 74 -9.88 -8.54 19.20
N THR A 75 -10.86 -9.22 18.63
CA THR A 75 -10.98 -10.67 18.74
C THR A 75 -10.25 -11.29 17.56
N TYR A 76 -9.35 -12.24 17.83
CA TYR A 76 -8.73 -13.02 16.77
C TYR A 76 -9.74 -14.04 16.24
N ASP A 77 -9.86 -14.13 14.92
CA ASP A 77 -10.63 -15.16 14.24
C ASP A 77 -9.67 -16.07 13.48
N GLU A 78 -9.63 -17.35 13.87
CA GLU A 78 -8.78 -18.37 13.26
C GLU A 78 -9.25 -18.82 11.88
N ASN A 79 -10.53 -18.58 11.55
CA ASN A 79 -11.12 -18.94 10.26
C ASN A 79 -10.95 -17.84 9.21
N LEU A 80 -10.44 -16.67 9.61
CA LEU A 80 -10.16 -15.57 8.70
C LEU A 80 -8.91 -15.91 7.87
N ASP A 81 -9.06 -15.85 6.55
CA ASP A 81 -7.93 -15.97 5.63
C ASP A 81 -7.06 -14.70 5.70
N GLY A 82 -5.87 -14.84 6.30
CA GLY A 82 -4.88 -13.77 6.41
C GLY A 82 -3.96 -13.62 5.19
N THR A 83 -4.23 -14.32 4.09
CA THR A 83 -3.40 -14.24 2.88
C THR A 83 -3.63 -12.96 2.07
N LEU A 84 -2.61 -12.56 1.32
CA LEU A 84 -2.71 -11.44 0.40
C LEU A 84 -3.25 -11.92 -0.95
N HIS A 85 -4.28 -11.25 -1.44
CA HIS A 85 -4.80 -11.48 -2.79
C HIS A 85 -3.76 -11.07 -3.83
N ASN A 86 -3.65 -11.85 -4.91
CA ASN A 86 -2.72 -11.58 -6.00
C ASN A 86 -2.96 -10.17 -6.58
N GLU A 87 -4.23 -9.79 -6.74
CA GLU A 87 -4.63 -8.52 -7.34
C GLU A 87 -4.24 -7.32 -6.46
N PHE A 88 -4.18 -7.51 -5.14
CA PHE A 88 -3.69 -6.49 -4.21
C PHE A 88 -2.22 -6.16 -4.46
N THR A 89 -1.38 -7.19 -4.61
CA THR A 89 0.08 -7.04 -4.75
C THR A 89 0.53 -6.70 -6.18
N ALA A 90 -0.13 -7.30 -7.17
CA ALA A 90 0.23 -7.19 -8.58
C ALA A 90 -0.24 -5.86 -9.18
N ALA A 91 -1.37 -5.32 -8.71
CA ALA A 91 -2.00 -4.14 -9.30
C ALA A 91 -2.44 -3.10 -8.24
N HIS A 92 -3.37 -3.43 -7.35
CA HIS A 92 -4.12 -2.41 -6.60
C HIS A 92 -3.25 -1.54 -5.68
N PHE A 93 -2.39 -2.13 -4.84
CA PHE A 93 -1.58 -1.36 -3.89
C PHE A 93 -0.50 -0.50 -4.55
N ARG A 94 -0.34 -0.62 -5.88
CA ARG A 94 0.55 0.22 -6.69
C ARG A 94 -0.05 1.58 -7.02
N TYR A 95 -1.31 1.87 -6.63
CA TYR A 95 -1.86 3.24 -6.73
C TYR A 95 -0.96 4.28 -6.05
N ALA A 96 -0.17 3.88 -5.06
CA ALA A 96 0.83 4.72 -4.41
C ALA A 96 1.85 5.31 -5.40
N HIS A 97 2.11 4.68 -6.54
CA HIS A 97 2.99 5.21 -7.59
C HIS A 97 2.46 6.51 -8.19
N ALA A 98 1.13 6.72 -8.23
CA ALA A 98 0.53 7.98 -8.66
C ALA A 98 0.71 9.12 -7.64
N ASN A 99 1.06 8.80 -6.39
CA ASN A 99 1.33 9.76 -5.33
C ASN A 99 2.82 10.09 -5.16
N VAL A 100 3.68 9.50 -6.01
CA VAL A 100 5.11 9.79 -5.96
C VAL A 100 5.37 11.08 -6.72
N ASP A 101 5.82 12.08 -5.97
CA ASP A 101 6.26 13.34 -6.55
C ASP A 101 7.44 13.08 -7.52
N HIS A 102 7.46 13.84 -8.60
CA HIS A 102 8.55 13.86 -9.57
C HIS A 102 9.86 14.31 -8.89
N ASP A 103 9.72 15.12 -7.84
CA ASP A 103 10.79 15.75 -7.10
C ASP A 103 10.97 15.10 -5.73
N PHE A 104 12.19 14.66 -5.46
CA PHE A 104 12.54 14.27 -4.10
C PHE A 104 13.02 15.52 -3.37
N TRP A 105 12.16 16.12 -2.53
CA TRP A 105 12.46 17.32 -1.73
C TRP A 105 13.47 17.08 -0.60
N ARG A 106 14.65 16.54 -0.93
CA ARG A 106 15.89 16.89 -0.24
C ARG A 106 16.42 18.15 -0.89
N PHE A 107 17.25 18.92 -0.20
CA PHE A 107 18.15 19.83 -0.89
C PHE A 107 18.98 19.01 -1.92
N GLY A 108 18.51 18.95 -3.18
CA GLY A 108 19.14 18.26 -4.32
C GLY A 108 18.55 16.90 -4.72
N ASP A 109 17.72 16.90 -5.78
CA ASP A 109 17.71 16.01 -6.97
C ASP A 109 16.31 15.50 -7.43
N HIS A 110 16.11 15.48 -8.75
CA HIS A 110 14.86 15.27 -9.50
C HIS A 110 14.94 13.99 -10.34
N ALA A 111 14.01 13.02 -10.24
CA ALA A 111 14.11 11.86 -11.15
C ALA A 111 12.92 10.89 -11.32
N VAL A 112 11.79 11.01 -10.63
CA VAL A 112 11.00 9.76 -10.42
C VAL A 112 10.13 9.34 -11.60
N THR A 113 9.73 10.24 -12.50
CA THR A 113 8.68 9.92 -13.50
C THR A 113 9.15 9.64 -14.92
N ARG A 114 10.40 9.99 -15.28
CA ARG A 114 10.95 9.70 -16.63
C ARG A 114 12.27 8.93 -16.61
N PHE A 115 12.83 8.68 -15.42
CA PHE A 115 14.18 8.13 -15.27
C PHE A 115 14.26 7.01 -14.21
N LEU A 116 13.17 6.27 -13.97
CA LEU A 116 13.17 5.18 -13.00
C LEU A 116 14.33 4.22 -13.29
N PHE A 117 15.25 4.11 -12.33
CA PHE A 117 16.48 3.30 -12.41
C PHE A 117 17.33 3.51 -13.67
N ARG A 118 17.38 4.73 -14.22
CA ARG A 118 18.35 5.06 -15.27
C ARG A 118 19.77 4.99 -14.70
N ILE A 119 20.52 3.96 -15.07
CA ILE A 119 21.92 3.77 -14.67
C ILE A 119 22.80 3.98 -15.91
N PRO A 120 23.70 4.97 -15.94
CA PRO A 120 24.66 5.12 -17.03
C PRO A 120 25.39 3.79 -17.30
N PRO A 121 25.53 3.33 -18.55
CA PRO A 121 25.35 4.06 -19.81
C PRO A 121 23.96 3.92 -20.47
N THR A 122 22.97 3.34 -19.79
CA THR A 122 21.64 3.15 -20.39
C THR A 122 20.96 4.50 -20.68
N PRO A 123 20.54 4.78 -21.94
CA PRO A 123 19.99 6.08 -22.29
C PRO A 123 18.54 6.26 -21.80
N GLN A 124 17.78 5.18 -21.61
CA GLN A 124 16.37 5.21 -21.20
C GLN A 124 16.18 4.68 -19.77
N GLY A 125 15.32 5.35 -19.01
CA GLY A 125 14.78 4.81 -17.75
C GLY A 125 13.60 3.87 -18.02
N ALA A 126 13.20 3.12 -17.00
CA ALA A 126 12.01 2.28 -17.08
C ALA A 126 10.72 3.10 -16.94
N ASP A 127 9.63 2.63 -17.56
CA ASP A 127 8.29 3.15 -17.35
C ASP A 127 7.57 2.32 -16.28
N LEU A 128 7.33 2.92 -15.12
CA LEU A 128 6.73 2.24 -13.98
C LEU A 128 5.28 1.80 -14.26
N PHE A 129 4.49 2.65 -14.91
CA PHE A 129 3.08 2.36 -15.18
C PHE A 129 2.94 1.29 -16.26
N ALA A 130 3.80 1.31 -17.28
CA ALA A 130 3.86 0.23 -18.26
C ALA A 130 4.28 -1.11 -17.61
N ILE A 131 5.23 -1.07 -16.67
CA ILE A 131 5.63 -2.26 -15.89
C ILE A 131 4.46 -2.77 -15.05
N ASP A 132 3.70 -1.89 -14.41
CA ASP A 132 2.54 -2.27 -13.60
C ASP A 132 1.45 -2.93 -14.45
N MET A 133 1.16 -2.39 -15.64
CA MET A 133 0.24 -3.01 -16.60
C MET A 133 0.73 -4.39 -17.06
N GLN A 134 2.00 -4.50 -17.43
CA GLN A 134 2.56 -5.78 -17.87
C GLN A 134 2.56 -6.81 -16.73
N ARG A 135 2.88 -6.39 -15.50
CA ARG A 135 2.82 -7.23 -14.31
C ARG A 135 1.42 -7.75 -14.04
N GLY A 136 0.40 -6.89 -14.18
CA GLY A 136 -1.00 -7.29 -14.07
C GLY A 136 -1.37 -8.39 -15.07
N ARG A 137 -0.91 -8.27 -16.33
CA ARG A 137 -1.11 -9.30 -17.37
C ARG A 137 -0.38 -10.60 -17.02
N ASP A 138 0.89 -10.53 -16.63
CA ASP A 138 1.70 -11.69 -16.26
C ASP A 138 1.09 -12.47 -15.08
N HIS A 139 0.46 -11.75 -14.15
CA HIS A 139 -0.17 -12.33 -12.97
C HIS A 139 -1.63 -12.75 -13.21
N GLY A 140 -2.17 -12.57 -14.42
CA GLY A 140 -3.55 -12.93 -14.75
C GLY A 140 -4.58 -12.15 -13.93
N VAL A 141 -4.29 -10.89 -13.59
CA VAL A 141 -5.24 -10.02 -12.89
C VAL A 141 -6.47 -9.80 -13.77
N ARG A 142 -7.66 -9.97 -13.18
CA ARG A 142 -8.93 -9.80 -13.88
C ARG A 142 -9.09 -8.38 -14.47
N PRO A 143 -9.79 -8.23 -15.62
CA PRO A 143 -10.07 -6.93 -16.22
C PRO A 143 -10.82 -5.97 -15.30
N TYR A 144 -10.72 -4.67 -15.59
CA TYR A 144 -11.40 -3.62 -14.82
C TYR A 144 -12.92 -3.85 -14.67
N VAL A 145 -13.59 -4.27 -15.74
CA VAL A 145 -15.05 -4.49 -15.77
C VAL A 145 -15.50 -5.56 -14.77
N ASP A 146 -14.69 -6.60 -14.53
CA ASP A 146 -14.98 -7.65 -13.55
C ASP A 146 -14.94 -7.09 -12.13
N TRP A 147 -13.99 -6.20 -11.84
CA TRP A 147 -13.87 -5.55 -10.54
C TRP A 147 -14.98 -4.54 -10.29
N VAL A 148 -15.39 -3.77 -11.31
CA VAL A 148 -16.55 -2.89 -11.19
C VAL A 148 -17.81 -3.69 -10.89
N ARG A 149 -18.01 -4.81 -11.60
CA ARG A 149 -19.14 -5.71 -11.32
C ARG A 149 -19.06 -6.30 -9.92
N HIS A 150 -17.90 -6.77 -9.50
CA HIS A 150 -17.72 -7.38 -8.19
C HIS A 150 -17.91 -6.38 -7.03
N CYS A 151 -17.30 -5.19 -7.12
CA CYS A 151 -17.26 -4.24 -6.01
C CYS A 151 -18.45 -3.26 -6.01
N ARG A 152 -19.04 -2.96 -7.17
CA ARG A 152 -20.11 -1.95 -7.31
C ARG A 152 -21.41 -2.51 -7.86
N ASN A 153 -21.43 -3.78 -8.28
CA ASN A 153 -22.59 -4.42 -8.91
C ASN A 153 -23.09 -3.68 -10.17
N ILE A 154 -22.17 -3.01 -10.88
CA ILE A 154 -22.44 -2.32 -12.16
C ILE A 154 -21.90 -3.20 -13.29
N THR A 155 -22.70 -3.42 -14.33
CA THR A 155 -22.26 -4.14 -15.53
C THR A 155 -21.88 -3.14 -16.61
N ILE A 156 -20.66 -3.28 -17.12
CA ILE A 156 -20.13 -2.50 -18.24
C ILE A 156 -19.99 -3.48 -19.40
N SER A 157 -20.71 -3.25 -20.49
CA SER A 157 -20.64 -4.08 -21.69
C SER A 157 -20.08 -3.33 -22.90
N ASP A 158 -20.09 -2.00 -22.85
CA ASP A 158 -19.59 -1.12 -23.90
C ASP A 158 -18.80 0.07 -23.32
N PHE A 159 -17.96 0.73 -24.13
CA PHE A 159 -17.20 1.91 -23.70
C PHE A 159 -18.11 3.06 -23.26
N ALA A 160 -19.29 3.19 -23.86
CA ALA A 160 -20.31 4.15 -23.43
C ALA A 160 -20.73 3.95 -21.95
N ASP A 161 -20.73 2.71 -21.45
CA ASP A 161 -21.09 2.40 -20.06
C ASP A 161 -20.03 2.86 -19.05
N LEU A 162 -18.78 3.12 -19.48
CA LEU A 162 -17.72 3.57 -18.58
C LEU A 162 -18.08 4.89 -17.89
N LYS A 163 -18.91 5.73 -18.54
CA LYS A 163 -19.40 7.00 -17.98
C LYS A 163 -20.19 6.83 -16.68
N GLN A 164 -20.67 5.62 -16.38
CA GLN A 164 -21.31 5.30 -15.10
C GLN A 164 -20.34 5.32 -13.91
N VAL A 165 -19.04 5.16 -14.15
CA VAL A 165 -18.03 4.98 -13.10
C VAL A 165 -16.83 5.93 -13.20
N MET A 166 -16.67 6.64 -14.31
CA MET A 166 -15.59 7.60 -14.53
C MET A 166 -16.06 8.80 -15.38
N PRO A 167 -15.31 9.92 -15.36
CA PRO A 167 -15.62 11.08 -16.20
C PRO A 167 -15.64 10.76 -17.69
N GLU A 168 -16.45 11.48 -18.45
CA GLU A 168 -16.66 11.26 -19.89
C GLU A 168 -15.37 11.39 -20.71
N GLU A 169 -14.53 12.37 -20.43
CA GLU A 169 -13.23 12.53 -21.10
C GLU A 169 -12.31 11.32 -20.87
N VAL A 170 -12.35 10.73 -19.68
CA VAL A 170 -11.53 9.55 -19.35
C VAL A 170 -12.08 8.31 -20.06
N ALA A 171 -13.41 8.14 -20.10
CA ALA A 171 -14.05 7.07 -20.84
C ALA A 171 -13.71 7.10 -22.34
N ALA A 172 -13.75 8.28 -22.96
CA ALA A 172 -13.39 8.47 -24.36
C ALA A 172 -11.92 8.12 -24.65
N LEU A 173 -11.00 8.46 -23.72
CA LEU A 173 -9.60 8.07 -23.85
C LEU A 173 -9.41 6.55 -23.76
N TYR A 174 -10.17 5.86 -22.90
CA TYR A 174 -10.11 4.40 -22.82
C TYR A 174 -10.63 3.74 -24.10
N GLU A 175 -11.68 4.28 -24.71
CA GLU A 175 -12.19 3.83 -26.01
C GLU A 175 -11.11 3.96 -27.09
N GLU A 176 -10.49 5.13 -27.21
CA GLU A 176 -9.40 5.36 -28.19
C GLU A 176 -8.21 4.40 -28.03
N LEU A 177 -7.86 4.02 -26.79
CA LEU A 177 -6.68 3.21 -26.50
C LEU A 177 -6.89 1.69 -26.60
N TYR A 178 -8.12 1.22 -26.43
CA TYR A 178 -8.41 -0.21 -26.27
C TYR A 178 -9.40 -0.77 -27.30
N GLU A 179 -10.02 0.07 -28.13
CA GLU A 179 -10.77 -0.35 -29.33
C GLU A 179 -9.82 -0.61 -30.52
#